data_AF-A0A3N5W6C7-F1
#
_entry.id   AF-A0A3N5W6C7-F1
#
_cell.length_a   1.000
_cell.length_b   1.000
_cell.length_c   1.000
_cell.angle_alpha   90.00
_cell.angle_beta   90.00
_cell.angle_gamma   90.00
#
_symmetry.space_group_name_H-M   'P 1'
#
loop_
_entity.id
_entity.type
_entity.pdbx_description
1 polymer ?
#
loop_
_entity_poly.entity_id
_entity_poly.type
_entity_poly.pdbx_seq_one_letter_code
_entity_poly.pdbx_strand_id
1 'polypeptide(L)'
;MKLSNNYILYPDNRALERAIASSLGMLGNGLVEAATPDNKVTVADNFLYTRGNYEQHRFSSNILDSVREALAESLTDQYRDQEPLAWAETQNSLGNILAAQGQQQRDVELYEKAIECFNKALEEFKQEKSPLDWAATQYNLGTAMQALGRQRDNAKLLKAAIDAYTNALLEWSRKETPEKWASAMHQLGATFHAHGRLLKGNRTFQKSVVAYKNALAVFDADNYAFELAATHNNCGAVLHNLGESEENPDRLDEAIRSYETALTVCLEQQLPIHLAVLCRVNRSTARSVLAELTKDTTLADDVADEFELIIECFPHALQPLCLKHCEEQINKAKCASTGD
;
A
#
# COMPACT_ATOMS: atom_id res chain seq x y z
N MET A 1 -12.21 -11.09 18.95
CA MET A 1 -12.17 -11.30 17.49
C MET A 1 -10.72 -11.42 17.06
N LYS A 2 -10.34 -12.61 16.60
CA LYS A 2 -9.02 -12.86 16.03
C LYS A 2 -9.19 -12.72 14.51
N LEU A 3 -8.52 -11.75 13.92
CA LEU A 3 -8.52 -11.54 12.47
C LEU A 3 -7.35 -12.29 11.87
N SER A 4 -7.57 -12.96 10.75
CA SER A 4 -6.47 -13.55 9.97
C SER A 4 -5.51 -12.46 9.50
N ASN A 5 -4.23 -12.84 9.40
CA ASN A 5 -3.20 -11.96 8.88
C ASN A 5 -3.23 -12.02 7.36
N ASN A 6 -3.86 -11.01 6.75
CA ASN A 6 -3.91 -10.85 5.30
C ASN A 6 -2.77 -9.94 4.81
N TYR A 7 -2.14 -10.32 3.71
CA TYR A 7 -1.09 -9.53 3.07
C TYR A 7 -1.72 -8.45 2.19
N ILE A 8 -1.22 -7.22 2.28
CA ILE A 8 -1.68 -6.09 1.47
C ILE A 8 -0.62 -5.69 0.45
N LEU A 9 -1.08 -5.20 -0.70
CA LEU A 9 -0.25 -4.68 -1.78
C LEU A 9 -0.35 -3.14 -1.77
N TYR A 10 0.78 -2.46 -1.89
CA TYR A 10 0.82 -1.01 -1.96
C TYR A 10 1.07 -0.60 -3.41
N PRO A 11 0.35 0.41 -3.94
CA PRO A 11 0.45 0.89 -5.32
C PRO A 11 1.59 1.90 -5.52
N ASP A 12 2.03 1.99 -6.78
CA ASP A 12 3.23 2.72 -7.19
C ASP A 12 3.27 4.14 -6.63
N ASN A 13 4.41 4.46 -6.01
CA ASN A 13 4.64 5.80 -5.47
C ASN A 13 5.10 6.78 -6.56
N ARG A 14 4.18 7.19 -7.43
CA ARG A 14 4.43 8.17 -8.51
C ARG A 14 4.93 9.53 -7.99
N ALA A 15 4.63 9.88 -6.74
CA ALA A 15 5.11 11.12 -6.12
C ALA A 15 6.62 11.05 -5.81
N LEU A 16 7.10 9.89 -5.34
CA LEU A 16 8.53 9.65 -5.14
C LEU A 16 9.31 9.70 -6.45
N GLU A 17 8.81 9.05 -7.51
CA GLU A 17 9.47 9.07 -8.83
C GLU A 17 9.63 10.51 -9.35
N ARG A 18 8.58 11.33 -9.23
CA ARG A 18 8.63 12.74 -9.60
C ARG A 18 9.61 13.53 -8.75
N ALA A 19 9.62 13.32 -7.44
CA ALA A 19 10.54 14.00 -6.53
C ALA A 19 12.01 13.68 -6.85
N ILE A 20 12.33 12.42 -7.18
CA ILE A 20 13.67 12.04 -7.63
C ILE A 20 13.98 12.70 -8.97
N ALA A 21 13.10 12.55 -9.96
CA ALA A 21 13.31 13.07 -11.31
C ALA A 21 13.52 14.60 -11.35
N SER A 22 12.71 15.36 -10.59
CA SER A 22 12.83 16.83 -10.53
C SER A 22 14.11 17.29 -9.84
N SER A 23 14.68 16.45 -8.97
CA SER A 23 15.88 16.79 -8.18
C SER A 23 17.18 16.39 -8.87
N LEU A 24 17.12 15.67 -10.00
CA LEU A 24 18.32 15.16 -10.68
C LEU A 24 19.29 16.26 -11.12
N GLY A 25 18.77 17.43 -11.51
CA GLY A 25 19.58 18.57 -11.91
C GLY A 25 20.45 19.14 -10.78
N MET A 26 20.14 18.79 -9.53
CA MET A 26 20.91 19.21 -8.34
C MET A 26 22.06 18.25 -8.02
N LEU A 27 22.13 17.09 -8.69
CA LEU A 27 23.12 16.04 -8.44
C LEU A 27 24.26 16.05 -9.46
N GLY A 28 25.41 15.49 -9.08
CA GLY A 28 26.52 15.26 -10.00
C GLY A 28 26.20 14.16 -11.04
N ASN A 29 26.81 14.24 -12.24
CA ASN A 29 26.55 13.36 -13.39
C ASN A 29 26.64 11.84 -13.11
N GLY A 30 27.35 11.40 -12.07
CA GLY A 30 27.49 9.99 -11.70
C GLY A 30 26.26 9.37 -11.00
N LEU A 31 25.30 10.18 -10.54
CA LEU A 31 24.13 9.71 -9.80
C LEU A 31 22.86 9.57 -10.66
N VAL A 32 22.92 10.01 -11.93
CA VAL A 32 21.79 9.89 -12.88
C VAL A 32 21.45 8.42 -13.16
N GLU A 33 22.46 7.54 -13.20
CA GLU A 33 22.24 6.09 -13.38
C GLU A 33 21.55 5.47 -12.15
N ALA A 34 21.90 5.92 -10.94
CA ALA A 34 21.30 5.47 -9.68
C ALA A 34 19.85 5.99 -9.47
N ALA A 35 19.43 7.00 -10.23
CA ALA A 35 18.07 7.52 -10.25
C ALA A 35 17.13 6.78 -11.21
N THR A 36 17.65 5.83 -11.98
CA THR A 36 16.82 4.94 -12.76
C THR A 36 16.22 3.89 -11.81
N PRO A 37 14.89 3.67 -11.84
CA PRO A 37 14.26 2.56 -11.13
C PRO A 37 15.02 1.26 -11.42
N ASP A 38 15.54 0.60 -10.38
CA ASP A 38 16.20 -0.68 -10.55
C ASP A 38 15.16 -1.75 -10.81
N ASN A 39 14.88 -1.96 -12.09
CA ASN A 39 14.02 -3.02 -12.59
C ASN A 39 14.81 -4.33 -12.80
N LYS A 40 16.10 -4.38 -12.44
CA LYS A 40 17.02 -5.52 -12.60
C LYS A 40 17.30 -6.28 -11.31
N VAL A 41 17.13 -5.69 -10.11
CA VAL A 41 17.28 -6.44 -8.85
C VAL A 41 16.39 -7.68 -8.95
N THR A 42 16.98 -8.84 -8.69
CA THR A 42 16.28 -10.10 -8.48
C THR A 42 15.12 -9.86 -7.54
N VAL A 43 13.92 -9.74 -8.12
CA VAL A 43 12.63 -9.55 -7.45
C VAL A 43 12.46 -10.51 -6.27
N ALA A 44 13.13 -11.66 -6.30
CA ALA A 44 13.24 -12.61 -5.19
C ALA A 44 13.90 -12.02 -3.92
N ASP A 45 15.06 -11.36 -4.01
CA ASP A 45 15.81 -10.95 -2.81
C ASP A 45 15.16 -9.76 -2.10
N ASN A 46 14.73 -8.73 -2.83
CA ASN A 46 14.01 -7.61 -2.22
C ASN A 46 12.63 -8.03 -1.71
N PHE A 47 11.92 -8.93 -2.39
CA PHE A 47 10.63 -9.41 -1.92
C PHE A 47 10.75 -10.19 -0.60
N LEU A 48 11.75 -11.06 -0.44
CA LEU A 48 11.93 -11.88 0.77
C LEU A 48 12.08 -11.04 2.06
N TYR A 49 12.60 -9.81 1.96
CA TYR A 49 12.88 -8.95 3.11
C TYR A 49 11.91 -7.75 3.27
N THR A 50 11.05 -7.46 2.29
CA THR A 50 10.23 -6.23 2.29
C THR A 50 8.86 -6.33 2.97
N ARG A 51 8.46 -7.49 3.51
CA ARG A 51 7.14 -7.69 4.19
C ARG A 51 5.94 -7.14 3.40
N GLY A 52 5.99 -7.18 2.06
CA GLY A 52 4.88 -6.76 1.19
C GLY A 52 5.03 -5.37 0.55
N ASN A 53 6.13 -4.66 0.78
CA ASN A 53 6.42 -3.39 0.11
C ASN A 53 7.33 -3.58 -1.11
N TYR A 54 6.81 -4.26 -2.13
CA TYR A 54 7.53 -4.60 -3.36
C TYR A 54 8.17 -3.37 -4.05
N GLU A 55 7.44 -2.26 -4.11
CA GLU A 55 7.79 -1.11 -4.96
C GLU A 55 8.84 -0.18 -4.33
N GLN A 56 9.07 -0.27 -3.03
CA GLN A 56 9.76 0.81 -2.31
C GLN A 56 11.27 0.58 -2.16
N HIS A 57 11.79 -0.54 -2.68
CA HIS A 57 13.22 -0.76 -2.90
C HIS A 57 13.61 -0.60 -4.38
N ARG A 58 12.70 -0.04 -5.19
CA ARG A 58 12.91 0.26 -6.61
C ARG A 58 13.96 1.36 -6.83
N PHE A 59 14.26 2.14 -5.79
CA PHE A 59 15.35 3.12 -5.79
C PHE A 59 16.42 2.75 -4.75
N SER A 60 17.69 2.89 -5.14
CA SER A 60 18.83 2.70 -4.24
C SER A 60 18.78 3.67 -3.06
N SER A 61 19.22 3.24 -1.88
CA SER A 61 19.38 4.14 -0.72
C SER A 61 20.29 5.33 -1.05
N ASN A 62 21.32 5.12 -1.87
CA ASN A 62 22.29 6.15 -2.24
C ASN A 62 21.65 7.32 -3.00
N ILE A 63 20.68 7.06 -3.89
CA ILE A 63 19.98 8.13 -4.59
C ILE A 63 19.08 8.90 -3.62
N LEU A 64 18.38 8.20 -2.72
CA LEU A 64 17.52 8.87 -1.73
C LEU A 64 18.33 9.76 -0.79
N ASP A 65 19.49 9.30 -0.32
CA ASP A 65 20.37 10.11 0.54
C ASP A 65 20.91 11.34 -0.19
N SER A 66 21.39 11.16 -1.42
CA SER A 66 21.94 12.26 -2.21
C SER A 66 20.88 13.32 -2.54
N VAL A 67 19.67 12.89 -2.93
CA VAL A 67 18.55 13.81 -3.18
C VAL A 67 18.11 14.50 -1.89
N ARG A 68 18.01 13.77 -0.77
CA ARG A 68 17.65 14.35 0.53
C ARG A 68 18.61 15.47 0.91
N GLU A 69 19.92 15.25 0.77
CA GLU A 69 20.95 16.24 1.11
C GLU A 69 20.87 17.47 0.21
N ALA A 70 20.80 17.27 -1.11
CA ALA A 70 20.70 18.38 -2.07
C ALA A 70 19.45 19.23 -1.84
N LEU A 71 18.29 18.60 -1.60
CA LEU A 71 17.05 19.32 -1.31
C LEU A 71 17.14 20.06 0.03
N ALA A 72 17.66 19.42 1.08
CA ALA A 72 17.80 20.04 2.40
C ALA A 72 18.73 21.26 2.37
N GLU A 73 19.85 21.21 1.64
CA GLU A 73 20.79 22.32 1.49
C GLU A 73 20.18 23.52 0.75
N SER A 74 19.27 23.28 -0.20
CA SER A 74 18.62 24.34 -0.97
C SER A 74 17.56 25.14 -0.18
N LEU A 75 17.01 24.53 0.88
CA LEU A 75 15.88 25.08 1.64
C LEU A 75 16.32 26.14 2.67
N THR A 76 16.56 27.36 2.18
CA THR A 76 16.91 28.53 3.00
C THR A 76 15.72 29.49 3.21
N ASP A 77 15.77 30.31 4.27
CA ASP A 77 14.76 31.36 4.50
C ASP A 77 14.73 32.39 3.36
N GLN A 78 15.90 32.73 2.81
CA GLN A 78 16.00 33.61 1.65
C GLN A 78 15.29 33.02 0.42
N TYR A 79 15.41 31.70 0.19
CA TYR A 79 14.71 31.04 -0.90
C TYR A 79 13.19 31.08 -0.69
N ARG A 80 12.72 30.86 0.55
CA ARG A 80 11.31 30.99 0.90
C ARG A 80 10.77 32.39 0.63
N ASP A 81 11.51 33.43 0.99
CA ASP A 81 11.07 34.83 0.80
C ASP A 81 11.01 35.23 -0.67
N GLN A 82 11.95 34.74 -1.49
CA GLN A 82 12.06 35.09 -2.91
C GLN A 82 11.09 34.28 -3.79
N GLU A 83 10.97 32.98 -3.53
CA GLU A 83 10.21 32.03 -4.36
C GLU A 83 9.41 31.06 -3.47
N PRO A 84 8.39 31.54 -2.74
CA PRO A 84 7.69 30.75 -1.71
C PRO A 84 7.05 29.48 -2.23
N LEU A 85 6.47 29.51 -3.44
CA LEU A 85 5.85 28.32 -4.04
C LEU A 85 6.90 27.27 -4.44
N ALA A 86 8.01 27.68 -5.06
CA ALA A 86 9.08 26.76 -5.43
C ALA A 86 9.79 26.17 -4.19
N TRP A 87 9.96 26.97 -3.15
CA TRP A 87 10.40 26.50 -1.84
C TRP A 87 9.46 25.43 -1.27
N ALA A 88 8.14 25.62 -1.37
CA ALA A 88 7.15 24.64 -0.93
C ALA A 88 7.14 23.36 -1.78
N GLU A 89 7.36 23.46 -3.11
CA GLU A 89 7.56 22.29 -3.98
C GLU A 89 8.78 21.48 -3.55
N THR A 90 9.87 22.18 -3.19
CA THR A 90 11.11 21.57 -2.68
C THR A 90 10.89 20.89 -1.33
N GLN A 91 10.16 21.52 -0.41
CA GLN A 91 9.74 20.90 0.86
C GLN A 91 8.89 19.65 0.63
N ASN A 92 7.91 19.73 -0.26
CA ASN A 92 7.06 18.58 -0.60
C ASN A 92 7.87 17.43 -1.22
N SER A 93 8.85 17.74 -2.06
CA SER A 93 9.75 16.75 -2.64
C SER A 93 10.63 16.10 -1.57
N LEU A 94 11.24 16.89 -0.69
CA LEU A 94 12.03 16.39 0.44
C LEU A 94 11.20 15.48 1.35
N GLY A 95 9.95 15.86 1.63
CA GLY A 95 9.00 15.03 2.38
C GLY A 95 8.76 13.66 1.73
N ASN A 96 8.62 13.60 0.41
CA ASN A 96 8.46 12.33 -0.31
C ASN A 96 9.72 11.44 -0.21
N ILE A 97 10.91 12.04 -0.31
CA ILE A 97 12.19 11.31 -0.15
C ILE A 97 12.32 10.76 1.27
N LEU A 98 12.08 11.60 2.29
CA LEU A 98 12.13 11.20 3.70
C LEU A 98 11.12 10.09 4.03
N ALA A 99 9.89 10.18 3.51
CA ALA A 99 8.88 9.15 3.70
C ALA A 99 9.31 7.82 3.06
N ALA A 100 9.91 7.86 1.87
CA ALA A 100 10.45 6.66 1.21
C ALA A 100 11.58 6.02 2.02
N GLN A 101 12.51 6.83 2.55
CA GLN A 101 13.60 6.34 3.41
C GLN A 101 13.07 5.79 4.73
N GLY A 102 12.13 6.48 5.38
CA GLY A 102 11.46 6.00 6.60
C GLY A 102 10.77 4.65 6.39
N GLN A 103 10.26 4.42 5.18
CA GLN A 103 9.65 3.16 4.81
C GLN A 103 10.67 2.05 4.51
N GLN A 104 11.76 2.34 3.82
CA GLN A 104 12.85 1.38 3.58
C GLN A 104 13.51 0.95 4.89
N GLN A 105 13.81 1.91 5.76
CA GLN A 105 14.56 1.70 7.00
C GLN A 105 13.68 1.35 8.20
N ARG A 106 12.35 1.48 8.04
CA ARG A 106 11.37 1.43 9.15
C ARG A 106 11.72 2.41 10.26
N ASP A 107 12.09 3.61 9.87
CA ASP A 107 12.44 4.66 10.81
C ASP A 107 11.25 5.61 11.00
N VAL A 108 10.76 5.69 12.24
CA VAL A 108 9.66 6.57 12.62
C VAL A 108 10.06 8.04 12.59
N GLU A 109 11.32 8.37 12.85
CA GLU A 109 11.82 9.74 12.86
C GLU A 109 11.85 10.33 11.46
N LEU A 110 12.17 9.51 10.45
CA LEU A 110 12.12 9.92 9.05
C LEU A 110 10.69 10.25 8.60
N TYR A 111 9.68 9.51 9.06
CA TYR A 111 8.29 9.89 8.81
C TYR A 111 7.87 11.17 9.53
N GLU A 112 8.34 11.40 10.75
CA GLU A 112 8.07 12.65 11.47
C GLU A 112 8.67 13.85 10.73
N LYS A 113 9.90 13.74 10.23
CA LYS A 113 10.53 14.76 9.38
C LYS A 113 9.80 14.96 8.06
N ALA A 114 9.31 13.89 7.43
CA ALA A 114 8.50 13.99 6.21
C ALA A 114 7.19 14.77 6.46
N ILE A 115 6.49 14.46 7.56
CA ILE A 115 5.28 15.17 8.00
C ILE A 115 5.59 16.65 8.24
N GLU A 116 6.72 16.98 8.85
CA GLU A 116 7.15 18.38 9.04
C GLU A 116 7.34 19.11 7.69
N CYS A 117 8.02 18.48 6.73
CA CYS A 117 8.24 19.06 5.40
C CYS A 117 6.92 19.31 4.66
N PHE A 118 5.98 18.36 4.68
CA PHE A 118 4.67 18.56 4.07
C PHE A 118 3.87 19.66 4.77
N ASN A 119 3.92 19.76 6.09
CA ASN A 119 3.26 20.85 6.81
C ASN A 119 3.86 22.22 6.45
N LYS A 120 5.19 22.32 6.32
CA LYS A 120 5.87 23.52 5.83
C LYS A 120 5.44 23.89 4.42
N ALA A 121 5.34 22.92 3.51
CA ALA A 121 4.82 23.16 2.17
C ALA A 121 3.37 23.69 2.19
N LEU A 122 2.51 23.18 3.08
CA LEU A 122 1.13 23.67 3.28
C LEU A 122 1.05 25.06 3.96
N GLU A 123 2.15 25.61 4.48
CA GLU A 123 2.21 27.00 4.92
C GLU A 123 2.13 27.97 3.72
N GLU A 124 2.69 27.58 2.58
CA GLU A 124 2.67 28.38 1.34
C GLU A 124 1.58 27.91 0.37
N PHE A 125 1.42 26.59 0.20
CA PHE A 125 0.34 26.05 -0.61
C PHE A 125 -0.99 26.21 0.09
N LYS A 126 -1.87 27.00 -0.51
CA LYS A 126 -3.24 27.24 -0.03
C LYS A 126 -4.24 26.71 -1.04
N GLN A 127 -5.33 26.13 -0.56
CA GLN A 127 -6.37 25.58 -1.43
C GLN A 127 -6.86 26.62 -2.46
N GLU A 128 -7.02 27.88 -2.05
CA GLU A 128 -7.56 28.94 -2.92
C GLU A 128 -6.55 29.49 -3.92
N LYS A 129 -5.25 29.35 -3.66
CA LYS A 129 -4.17 29.95 -4.47
C LYS A 129 -3.44 28.93 -5.33
N SER A 130 -3.27 27.72 -4.81
CA SER A 130 -2.53 26.61 -5.41
C SER A 130 -3.27 25.29 -5.12
N PRO A 131 -4.51 25.12 -5.62
CA PRO A 131 -5.39 24.01 -5.25
C PRO A 131 -4.77 22.64 -5.55
N LEU A 132 -4.12 22.50 -6.70
CA LEU A 132 -3.57 21.22 -7.14
C LEU A 132 -2.36 20.79 -6.29
N ASP A 133 -1.46 21.72 -5.96
CA ASP A 133 -0.28 21.46 -5.13
C ASP A 133 -0.69 21.22 -3.67
N TRP A 134 -1.64 22.01 -3.17
CA TRP A 134 -2.23 21.80 -1.85
C TRP A 134 -2.84 20.39 -1.72
N ALA A 135 -3.63 19.95 -2.71
CA ALA A 135 -4.23 18.61 -2.69
C ALA A 135 -3.17 17.50 -2.80
N ALA A 136 -2.15 17.68 -3.63
CA ALA A 136 -1.04 16.73 -3.75
C ALA A 136 -0.26 16.60 -2.43
N THR A 137 0.03 17.72 -1.77
CA THR A 137 0.71 17.72 -0.47
C THR A 137 -0.16 17.13 0.64
N GLN A 138 -1.47 17.37 0.65
CA GLN A 138 -2.40 16.70 1.58
C GLN A 138 -2.41 15.18 1.39
N TYR A 139 -2.40 14.70 0.14
CA TYR A 139 -2.29 13.26 -0.15
C TYR A 139 -0.95 12.67 0.34
N ASN A 140 0.17 13.35 0.12
CA ASN A 140 1.48 12.88 0.57
C ASN A 140 1.59 12.89 2.11
N LEU A 141 1.06 13.94 2.76
CA LEU A 141 0.94 14.04 4.20
C LEU A 141 0.12 12.88 4.78
N GLY A 142 -1.03 12.58 4.16
CA GLY A 142 -1.85 11.43 4.54
C GLY A 142 -1.11 10.10 4.42
N THR A 143 -0.26 9.95 3.40
CA THR A 143 0.56 8.76 3.19
C THR A 143 1.60 8.58 4.29
N ALA A 144 2.33 9.64 4.65
CA ALA A 144 3.31 9.59 5.74
C ALA A 144 2.65 9.35 7.10
N MET A 145 1.52 10.01 7.39
CA MET A 145 0.75 9.81 8.62
C MET A 145 0.17 8.39 8.71
N GLN A 146 -0.31 7.82 7.60
CA GLN A 146 -0.80 6.45 7.54
C GLN A 146 0.33 5.47 7.88
N ALA A 147 1.49 5.61 7.25
CA ALA A 147 2.63 4.72 7.47
C ALA A 147 3.12 4.79 8.92
N LEU A 148 3.33 5.99 9.46
CA LEU A 148 3.70 6.19 10.86
C LEU A 148 2.63 5.66 11.83
N GLY A 149 1.35 5.89 11.52
CA GLY A 149 0.22 5.42 12.29
C GLY A 149 0.14 3.90 12.37
N ARG A 150 0.44 3.18 11.27
CA ARG A 150 0.57 1.71 11.28
C ARG A 150 1.76 1.25 12.11
N GLN A 151 2.92 1.90 11.97
CA GLN A 151 4.13 1.47 12.65
C GLN A 151 4.07 1.68 14.18
N ARG A 152 3.34 2.70 14.62
CA ARG A 152 3.13 3.00 16.05
C ARG A 152 1.81 2.49 16.62
N ASP A 153 1.01 1.74 15.83
CA ASP A 153 -0.36 1.35 16.18
C ASP A 153 -1.20 2.53 16.73
N ASN A 154 -1.10 3.69 16.07
CA ASN A 154 -1.65 4.95 16.54
C ASN A 154 -2.91 5.36 15.75
N ALA A 155 -4.08 5.13 16.35
CA ALA A 155 -5.37 5.48 15.76
C ALA A 155 -5.56 6.98 15.48
N LYS A 156 -4.94 7.88 16.26
CA LYS A 156 -5.03 9.33 16.02
C LYS A 156 -4.30 9.73 14.75
N LEU A 157 -3.13 9.15 14.49
CA LEU A 157 -2.38 9.37 13.25
C LEU A 157 -3.15 8.81 12.04
N LEU A 158 -3.75 7.62 12.16
CA LEU A 158 -4.59 7.08 11.08
C LEU A 158 -5.83 7.94 10.83
N LYS A 159 -6.42 8.53 11.86
CA LYS A 159 -7.52 9.49 11.72
C LYS A 159 -7.07 10.77 11.01
N ALA A 160 -5.91 11.32 11.38
CA ALA A 160 -5.34 12.48 10.70
C ALA A 160 -5.02 12.19 9.22
N ALA A 161 -4.52 10.98 8.90
CA ALA A 161 -4.33 10.55 7.52
C ALA A 161 -5.63 10.51 6.71
N ILE A 162 -6.73 9.99 7.30
CA ILE A 162 -8.07 10.02 6.68
C ILE A 162 -8.48 11.45 6.36
N ASP A 163 -8.26 12.39 7.29
CA ASP A 163 -8.64 13.79 7.11
C ASP A 163 -7.81 14.44 5.99
N ALA A 164 -6.50 14.17 5.92
CA ALA A 164 -5.64 14.67 4.85
C ALA A 164 -6.02 14.13 3.46
N TYR A 165 -6.32 12.83 3.32
CA TYR A 165 -6.83 12.30 2.04
C TYR A 165 -8.19 12.89 1.67
N THR A 166 -9.07 13.12 2.66
CA THR A 166 -10.37 13.74 2.42
C THR A 166 -10.21 15.19 1.95
N ASN A 167 -9.22 15.92 2.46
CA ASN A 167 -8.86 17.25 1.99
C ASN A 167 -8.40 17.22 0.52
N ALA A 168 -7.53 16.27 0.13
CA ALA A 168 -7.11 16.14 -1.27
C ALA A 168 -8.30 15.91 -2.22
N LEU A 169 -9.33 15.19 -1.76
CA LEU A 169 -10.56 14.93 -2.52
C LEU A 169 -11.51 16.14 -2.64
N LEU A 170 -11.21 17.27 -2.00
CA LEU A 170 -11.92 18.53 -2.28
C LEU A 170 -11.58 19.08 -3.66
N GLU A 171 -10.34 18.86 -4.12
CA GLU A 171 -9.86 19.29 -5.44
C GLU A 171 -9.82 18.14 -6.44
N TRP A 172 -9.57 16.91 -5.97
CA TRP A 172 -9.54 15.74 -6.85
C TRP A 172 -10.91 15.11 -6.95
N SER A 173 -11.49 15.12 -8.14
CA SER A 173 -12.81 14.54 -8.41
C SER A 173 -12.72 13.38 -9.40
N ARG A 174 -13.67 12.44 -9.33
CA ARG A 174 -13.77 11.33 -10.28
C ARG A 174 -13.90 11.80 -11.74
N LYS A 175 -14.50 12.98 -11.96
CA LYS A 175 -14.75 13.51 -13.30
C LYS A 175 -13.52 14.22 -13.89
N GLU A 176 -12.86 15.05 -13.11
CA GLU A 176 -11.81 15.94 -13.61
C GLU A 176 -10.41 15.35 -13.43
N THR A 177 -10.21 14.57 -12.37
CA THR A 177 -8.92 13.93 -12.06
C THR A 177 -9.14 12.48 -11.63
N PRO A 178 -9.72 11.61 -12.51
CA PRO A 178 -10.13 10.25 -12.16
C PRO A 178 -9.01 9.44 -11.50
N GLU A 179 -7.80 9.49 -12.06
CA GLU A 179 -6.64 8.77 -11.54
C GLU A 179 -6.31 9.19 -10.10
N LYS A 180 -6.08 10.50 -9.87
CA LYS A 180 -5.72 11.02 -8.54
C LYS A 180 -6.81 10.73 -7.51
N TRP A 181 -8.07 10.86 -7.92
CA TRP A 181 -9.23 10.52 -7.10
C TRP A 181 -9.24 9.03 -6.72
N ALA A 182 -8.97 8.13 -7.67
CA ALA A 182 -8.93 6.69 -7.43
C ALA A 182 -7.77 6.30 -6.51
N SER A 183 -6.58 6.88 -6.68
CA SER A 183 -5.44 6.69 -5.77
C SER A 183 -5.76 7.16 -4.35
N ALA A 184 -6.39 8.33 -4.18
CA ALA A 184 -6.84 8.81 -2.87
C ALA A 184 -7.89 7.88 -2.23
N MET A 185 -8.82 7.34 -3.03
CA MET A 185 -9.80 6.36 -2.57
C MET A 185 -9.16 5.03 -2.15
N HIS A 186 -8.16 4.54 -2.90
CA HIS A 186 -7.36 3.37 -2.52
C HIS A 186 -6.70 3.60 -1.16
N GLN A 187 -6.01 4.73 -1.00
CA GLN A 187 -5.31 5.06 0.24
C GLN A 187 -6.26 5.24 1.43
N LEU A 188 -7.45 5.82 1.21
CA LEU A 188 -8.51 5.84 2.21
C LEU A 188 -8.96 4.44 2.60
N GLY A 189 -9.15 3.54 1.62
CA GLY A 189 -9.43 2.13 1.84
C GLY A 189 -8.41 1.49 2.79
N ALA A 190 -7.12 1.63 2.48
CA ALA A 190 -6.03 1.09 3.29
C ALA A 190 -5.97 1.72 4.70
N THR A 191 -6.23 3.03 4.80
CA THR A 191 -6.20 3.72 6.10
C THR A 191 -7.38 3.32 6.98
N PHE A 192 -8.58 3.22 6.41
CA PHE A 192 -9.76 2.71 7.13
C PHE A 192 -9.58 1.26 7.56
N HIS A 193 -8.91 0.42 6.76
CA HIS A 193 -8.59 -0.95 7.16
C HIS A 193 -7.68 -0.98 8.39
N ALA A 194 -6.54 -0.28 8.34
CA ALA A 194 -5.62 -0.19 9.48
C ALA A 194 -6.31 0.38 10.73
N HIS A 195 -7.09 1.45 10.57
CA HIS A 195 -7.80 2.09 11.66
C HIS A 195 -8.88 1.16 12.25
N GLY A 196 -9.61 0.43 11.39
CA GLY A 196 -10.61 -0.54 11.80
C GLY A 196 -10.02 -1.71 12.57
N ARG A 197 -8.79 -2.15 12.23
CA ARG A 197 -8.06 -3.19 12.99
C ARG A 197 -7.75 -2.71 14.41
N LEU A 198 -7.26 -1.48 14.57
CA LEU A 198 -6.96 -0.92 15.90
C LEU A 198 -8.22 -0.72 16.75
N LEU A 199 -9.30 -0.24 16.14
CA LEU A 199 -10.59 -0.03 16.83
C LEU A 199 -11.41 -1.32 17.01
N LYS A 200 -11.03 -2.41 16.34
CA LYS A 200 -11.80 -3.66 16.24
C LYS A 200 -13.26 -3.41 15.81
N GLY A 201 -13.46 -2.49 14.85
CA GLY A 201 -14.78 -1.97 14.49
C GLY A 201 -15.18 -2.23 13.03
N ASN A 202 -16.23 -3.04 12.82
CA ASN A 202 -16.74 -3.37 11.48
C ASN A 202 -17.23 -2.14 10.69
N ARG A 203 -17.76 -1.11 11.36
CA ARG A 203 -18.17 0.14 10.68
C ARG A 203 -17.02 0.78 9.92
N THR A 204 -15.80 0.73 10.46
CA THR A 204 -14.62 1.30 9.80
C THR A 204 -14.17 0.40 8.65
N PHE A 205 -14.26 -0.92 8.77
CA PHE A 205 -14.05 -1.83 7.65
C PHE A 205 -15.05 -1.63 6.52
N GLN A 206 -16.33 -1.39 6.81
CA GLN A 206 -17.32 -1.08 5.77
C GLN A 206 -16.95 0.18 4.99
N LYS A 207 -16.45 1.24 5.67
CA LYS A 207 -15.92 2.43 4.99
C LYS A 207 -14.72 2.12 4.10
N SER A 208 -13.86 1.20 4.55
CA SER A 208 -12.72 0.72 3.76
C SER A 208 -13.16 0.03 2.47
N VAL A 209 -14.14 -0.90 2.54
CA VAL A 209 -14.72 -1.56 1.35
C VAL A 209 -15.32 -0.54 0.38
N VAL A 210 -16.07 0.45 0.89
CA VAL A 210 -16.65 1.50 0.05
C VAL A 210 -15.55 2.31 -0.66
N ALA A 211 -14.49 2.69 0.04
CA ALA A 211 -13.38 3.44 -0.57
C ALA A 211 -12.67 2.61 -1.65
N TYR A 212 -12.39 1.33 -1.40
CA TYR A 212 -11.82 0.44 -2.43
C TYR A 212 -12.75 0.25 -3.64
N LYS A 213 -14.04 0.02 -3.44
CA LYS A 213 -15.01 -0.09 -4.54
C LYS A 213 -15.08 1.19 -5.39
N ASN A 214 -14.89 2.36 -4.77
CA ASN A 214 -14.78 3.62 -5.50
C ASN A 214 -13.52 3.67 -6.37
N ALA A 215 -12.36 3.29 -5.84
CA ALA A 215 -11.12 3.19 -6.62
C ALA A 215 -11.23 2.19 -7.79
N LEU A 216 -11.83 1.02 -7.55
CA LEU A 216 -12.07 -0.02 -8.58
C LEU A 216 -13.02 0.43 -9.70
N ALA A 217 -13.79 1.49 -9.50
CA ALA A 217 -14.66 2.05 -10.53
C ALA A 217 -13.91 2.94 -11.54
N VAL A 218 -12.58 3.05 -11.41
CA VAL A 218 -11.68 3.83 -12.28
C VAL A 218 -10.52 2.97 -12.78
N PHE A 219 -9.89 2.17 -11.92
CA PHE A 219 -8.78 1.32 -12.34
C PHE A 219 -9.24 0.23 -13.31
N ASP A 220 -8.46 0.05 -14.38
CA ASP A 220 -8.67 -0.97 -15.40
C ASP A 220 -7.36 -1.72 -15.67
N ALA A 221 -7.46 -2.89 -16.28
CA ALA A 221 -6.31 -3.77 -16.49
C ALA A 221 -5.33 -3.24 -17.56
N ASP A 222 -5.77 -2.36 -18.47
CA ASP A 222 -4.95 -1.87 -19.57
C ASP A 222 -4.03 -0.73 -19.15
N ASN A 223 -4.52 0.15 -18.26
CA ASN A 223 -3.81 1.37 -17.85
C ASN A 223 -3.29 1.30 -16.41
N TYR A 224 -3.90 0.47 -15.56
CA TYR A 224 -3.69 0.46 -14.11
C TYR A 224 -3.64 -0.97 -13.55
N ALA A 225 -3.02 -1.91 -14.28
CA ALA A 225 -2.95 -3.32 -13.91
C ALA A 225 -2.50 -3.53 -12.46
N PHE A 226 -1.43 -2.86 -12.04
CA PHE A 226 -0.90 -2.98 -10.69
C PHE A 226 -1.88 -2.42 -9.66
N GLU A 227 -2.36 -1.19 -9.85
CA GLU A 227 -3.28 -0.55 -8.92
C GLU A 227 -4.62 -1.31 -8.83
N LEU A 228 -5.09 -1.89 -9.93
CA LEU A 228 -6.27 -2.75 -9.98
C LEU A 228 -6.07 -4.01 -9.14
N ALA A 229 -4.97 -4.74 -9.35
CA ALA A 229 -4.64 -5.94 -8.57
C ALA A 229 -4.47 -5.62 -7.08
N ALA A 230 -3.75 -4.54 -6.76
CA ALA A 230 -3.54 -4.11 -5.37
C ALA A 230 -4.86 -3.73 -4.69
N THR A 231 -5.74 -3.00 -5.39
CA THR A 231 -7.03 -2.56 -4.85
C THR A 231 -7.97 -3.76 -4.62
N HIS A 232 -8.01 -4.71 -5.55
CA HIS A 232 -8.79 -5.93 -5.39
C HIS A 232 -8.27 -6.82 -4.25
N ASN A 233 -6.95 -7.04 -4.16
CA ASN A 233 -6.37 -7.81 -3.07
C ASN A 233 -6.67 -7.16 -1.71
N ASN A 234 -6.47 -5.85 -1.59
CA ASN A 234 -6.69 -5.17 -0.33
C ASN A 234 -8.18 -5.08 0.05
N CYS A 235 -9.08 -4.95 -0.93
CA CYS A 235 -10.52 -5.05 -0.69
C CYS A 235 -10.89 -6.45 -0.18
N GLY A 236 -10.31 -7.49 -0.77
CA GLY A 236 -10.43 -8.87 -0.31
C GLY A 236 -10.00 -9.02 1.16
N ALA A 237 -8.89 -8.42 1.56
CA ALA A 237 -8.40 -8.47 2.96
C ALA A 237 -9.37 -7.83 3.96
N VAL A 238 -10.09 -6.79 3.57
CA VAL A 238 -11.10 -6.15 4.43
C VAL A 238 -12.37 -6.98 4.48
N LEU A 239 -12.83 -7.49 3.33
CA LEU A 239 -13.99 -8.36 3.22
C LEU A 239 -13.80 -9.66 4.00
N HIS A 240 -12.58 -10.22 3.96
CA HIS A 240 -12.19 -11.36 4.77
C HIS A 240 -12.31 -11.04 6.24
N ASN A 241 -11.68 -9.96 6.72
CA ASN A 241 -11.76 -9.56 8.13
C ASN A 241 -13.21 -9.32 8.58
N LEU A 242 -14.08 -8.84 7.68
CA LEU A 242 -15.50 -8.68 7.91
C LEU A 242 -16.25 -10.02 7.92
N GLY A 243 -15.90 -10.96 7.05
CA GLY A 243 -16.48 -12.30 7.01
C GLY A 243 -16.14 -13.09 8.26
N GLU A 244 -14.90 -13.01 8.74
CA GLU A 244 -14.49 -13.60 10.03
C GLU A 244 -15.20 -12.96 11.21
N SER A 245 -15.31 -11.63 11.22
CA SER A 245 -15.88 -10.92 12.36
C SER A 245 -17.37 -11.13 12.54
N GLU A 246 -18.06 -11.31 11.43
CA GLU A 246 -19.51 -11.46 11.37
C GLU A 246 -19.93 -12.92 11.21
N GLU A 247 -18.98 -13.85 11.13
CA GLU A 247 -19.23 -15.26 10.82
C GLU A 247 -20.11 -15.40 9.57
N ASN A 248 -19.73 -14.68 8.51
CA ASN A 248 -20.53 -14.48 7.31
C ASN A 248 -19.88 -15.13 6.06
N PRO A 249 -20.39 -16.28 5.59
CA PRO A 249 -19.88 -16.96 4.39
C PRO A 249 -19.96 -16.10 3.12
N ASP A 250 -21.04 -15.35 2.91
CA ASP A 250 -21.23 -14.54 1.70
C ASP A 250 -20.14 -13.45 1.58
N ARG A 251 -19.67 -12.92 2.71
CA ARG A 251 -18.56 -11.96 2.75
C ARG A 251 -17.21 -12.61 2.47
N LEU A 252 -17.01 -13.85 2.91
CA LEU A 252 -15.82 -14.62 2.56
C LEU A 252 -15.80 -14.95 1.07
N ASP A 253 -16.95 -15.31 0.49
CA ASP A 253 -17.08 -15.49 -0.96
C ASP A 253 -16.80 -14.21 -1.74
N GLU A 254 -17.24 -13.04 -1.24
CA GLU A 254 -16.89 -11.75 -1.84
C GLU A 254 -15.38 -11.48 -1.76
N ALA A 255 -14.73 -11.82 -0.64
CA ALA A 255 -13.29 -11.70 -0.49
C ALA A 255 -12.55 -12.60 -1.49
N ILE A 256 -12.95 -13.87 -1.61
CA ILE A 256 -12.37 -14.87 -2.53
C ILE A 256 -12.45 -14.35 -3.97
N ARG A 257 -13.62 -13.89 -4.43
CA ARG A 257 -13.78 -13.32 -5.78
C ARG A 257 -12.87 -12.11 -6.01
N SER A 258 -12.70 -11.26 -5.00
CA SER A 258 -11.81 -10.10 -5.11
C SER A 258 -10.34 -10.53 -5.26
N TYR A 259 -9.88 -11.51 -4.47
CA TYR A 259 -8.53 -12.06 -4.61
C TYR A 259 -8.32 -12.80 -5.95
N GLU A 260 -9.32 -13.50 -6.45
CA GLU A 260 -9.28 -14.15 -7.77
C GLU A 260 -9.15 -13.14 -8.91
N THR A 261 -9.86 -12.01 -8.81
CA THR A 261 -9.74 -10.92 -9.78
C THR A 261 -8.34 -10.34 -9.75
N ALA A 262 -7.78 -10.07 -8.55
CA ALA A 262 -6.40 -9.60 -8.41
C ALA A 262 -5.38 -10.59 -9.00
N LEU A 263 -5.54 -11.89 -8.72
CA LEU A 263 -4.69 -12.94 -9.28
C LEU A 263 -4.76 -12.98 -10.81
N THR A 264 -5.97 -12.90 -11.37
CA THR A 264 -6.19 -12.93 -12.82
C THR A 264 -5.47 -11.76 -13.48
N VAL A 265 -5.64 -10.54 -12.95
CA VAL A 265 -4.93 -9.35 -13.44
C VAL A 265 -3.42 -9.54 -13.37
N CYS A 266 -2.90 -10.06 -12.25
CA CYS A 266 -1.47 -10.35 -12.12
C CYS A 266 -0.95 -11.30 -13.21
N LEU A 267 -1.69 -12.36 -13.51
CA LEU A 267 -1.28 -13.37 -14.50
C LEU A 267 -1.40 -12.85 -15.93
N GLU A 268 -2.52 -12.21 -16.28
CA GLU A 268 -2.78 -11.72 -17.63
C GLU A 268 -1.87 -10.55 -18.01
N GLN A 269 -1.61 -9.64 -17.07
CA GLN A 269 -0.74 -8.48 -17.27
C GLN A 269 0.73 -8.77 -16.96
N GLN A 270 1.07 -10.03 -16.68
CA GLN A 270 2.44 -10.49 -16.38
C GLN A 270 3.09 -9.65 -15.27
N LEU A 271 2.30 -9.30 -14.26
CA LEU A 271 2.82 -8.60 -13.09
C LEU A 271 3.81 -9.50 -12.34
N PRO A 272 4.72 -8.92 -11.55
CA PRO A 272 5.72 -9.68 -10.80
C PRO A 272 5.13 -10.88 -10.03
N ILE A 273 5.74 -12.06 -10.20
CA ILE A 273 5.19 -13.35 -9.77
C ILE A 273 4.80 -13.42 -8.29
N HIS A 274 5.52 -12.74 -7.41
CA HIS A 274 5.23 -12.73 -5.99
C HIS A 274 3.88 -12.05 -5.65
N LEU A 275 3.39 -11.11 -6.47
CA LEU A 275 2.08 -10.50 -6.28
C LEU A 275 0.97 -11.53 -6.54
N ALA A 276 1.12 -12.32 -7.61
CA ALA A 276 0.21 -13.43 -7.91
C ALA A 276 0.21 -14.45 -6.76
N VAL A 277 1.39 -14.82 -6.25
CA VAL A 277 1.52 -15.75 -5.11
C VAL A 277 0.87 -15.19 -3.84
N LEU A 278 1.05 -13.91 -3.52
CA LEU A 278 0.37 -13.27 -2.38
C LEU A 278 -1.16 -13.26 -2.54
N CYS A 279 -1.68 -12.93 -3.72
CA CYS A 279 -3.12 -13.00 -4.00
C CYS A 279 -3.65 -14.42 -3.81
N ARG A 280 -2.88 -15.42 -4.26
CA ARG A 280 -3.19 -16.85 -4.11
C ARG A 280 -3.23 -17.27 -2.64
N VAL A 281 -2.23 -16.89 -1.84
CA VAL A 281 -2.17 -17.17 -0.39
C VAL A 281 -3.37 -16.54 0.33
N ASN A 282 -3.68 -15.27 0.06
CA ASN A 282 -4.80 -14.59 0.70
C ASN A 282 -6.14 -15.24 0.32
N ARG A 283 -6.32 -15.61 -0.96
CA ARG A 283 -7.50 -16.36 -1.42
C ARG A 283 -7.65 -17.68 -0.68
N SER A 284 -6.59 -18.47 -0.60
CA SER A 284 -6.60 -19.77 0.08
C SER A 284 -6.85 -19.63 1.58
N THR A 285 -6.36 -18.56 2.20
CA THR A 285 -6.65 -18.25 3.60
C THR A 285 -8.14 -17.95 3.80
N ALA A 286 -8.77 -17.17 2.91
CA ALA A 286 -10.20 -16.91 2.97
C ALA A 286 -11.03 -18.20 2.75
N ARG A 287 -10.61 -19.06 1.82
CA ARG A 287 -11.23 -20.39 1.61
C ARG A 287 -11.10 -21.29 2.86
N SER A 288 -9.96 -21.26 3.56
CA SER A 288 -9.77 -22.00 4.82
C SER A 288 -10.80 -21.57 5.87
N VAL A 289 -10.98 -20.27 6.05
CA VAL A 289 -11.97 -19.74 7.00
C VAL A 289 -13.40 -20.12 6.59
N LEU A 290 -13.69 -20.06 5.29
CA LEU A 290 -14.99 -20.47 4.77
C LEU A 290 -15.27 -21.96 5.03
N ALA A 291 -14.28 -22.83 4.80
CA ALA A 291 -14.37 -24.26 5.08
C ALA A 291 -14.69 -24.52 6.56
N GLU A 292 -14.00 -23.84 7.48
CA GLU A 292 -14.27 -23.96 8.91
C GLU A 292 -15.68 -23.48 9.29
N LEU A 293 -16.09 -22.34 8.77
CA LEU A 293 -17.38 -21.74 9.08
C LEU A 293 -18.55 -22.60 8.58
N THR A 294 -18.38 -23.22 7.41
CA THR A 294 -19.38 -24.08 6.76
C THR A 294 -19.26 -25.56 7.14
N LYS A 295 -18.19 -25.93 7.84
CA LYS A 295 -17.80 -27.32 8.14
C LYS A 295 -17.67 -28.17 6.89
N ASP A 296 -17.18 -27.57 5.81
CA ASP A 296 -16.95 -28.24 4.53
C ASP A 296 -15.56 -28.89 4.53
N THR A 297 -15.54 -30.21 4.79
CA THR A 297 -14.29 -30.99 4.83
C THR A 297 -13.67 -31.15 3.45
N THR A 298 -14.47 -31.14 2.38
CA THR A 298 -13.95 -31.24 1.00
C THR A 298 -13.21 -29.95 0.64
N LEU A 299 -13.81 -28.79 0.98
CA LEU A 299 -13.13 -27.51 0.80
C LEU A 299 -11.88 -27.40 1.67
N ALA A 300 -11.87 -27.98 2.88
CA ALA A 300 -10.69 -28.00 3.73
C ALA A 300 -9.54 -28.80 3.09
N ASP A 301 -9.82 -29.98 2.53
CA ASP A 301 -8.81 -30.78 1.80
C ASP A 301 -8.28 -30.02 0.58
N ASP A 302 -9.16 -29.43 -0.24
CA ASP A 302 -8.76 -28.60 -1.40
C ASP A 302 -7.84 -27.43 -1.01
N VAL A 303 -8.09 -26.83 0.16
CA VAL A 303 -7.28 -25.73 0.68
C VAL A 303 -5.91 -26.21 1.13
N ALA A 304 -5.82 -27.38 1.77
CA ALA A 304 -4.54 -27.97 2.15
C ALA A 304 -3.67 -28.24 0.91
N ASP A 305 -4.25 -28.88 -0.11
CA ASP A 305 -3.57 -29.18 -1.38
C ASP A 305 -3.11 -27.89 -2.08
N GLU A 306 -3.94 -26.85 -2.06
CA GLU A 306 -3.61 -25.55 -2.65
C GLU A 306 -2.42 -24.88 -1.94
N PHE A 307 -2.33 -24.96 -0.62
CA PHE A 307 -1.17 -24.44 0.12
C PHE A 307 0.09 -25.28 -0.11
N GLU A 308 -0.01 -26.61 -0.20
CA GLU A 308 1.11 -27.47 -0.58
C GLU A 308 1.65 -27.10 -1.97
N LEU A 309 0.74 -26.91 -2.93
CA LEU A 309 1.08 -26.47 -4.29
C LEU A 309 1.74 -25.08 -4.31
N ILE A 310 1.29 -24.14 -3.48
CA ILE A 310 1.93 -22.83 -3.34
C ILE A 310 3.38 -22.98 -2.85
N ILE A 311 3.62 -23.79 -1.81
CA ILE A 311 4.95 -24.00 -1.24
C ILE A 311 5.88 -24.72 -2.21
N GLU A 312 5.40 -25.75 -2.90
CA GLU A 312 6.20 -26.57 -3.82
C GLU A 312 6.57 -25.81 -5.09
N CYS A 313 5.59 -25.14 -5.72
CA CYS A 313 5.81 -24.49 -7.01
C CYS A 313 6.39 -23.08 -6.90
N PHE A 314 6.18 -22.37 -5.79
CA PHE A 314 6.56 -20.97 -5.63
C PHE A 314 7.44 -20.68 -4.40
N PRO A 315 8.40 -21.54 -4.01
CA PRO A 315 9.20 -21.33 -2.80
C PRO A 315 10.04 -20.04 -2.87
N HIS A 316 10.48 -19.66 -4.07
CA HIS A 316 11.27 -18.45 -4.34
C HIS A 316 10.43 -17.15 -4.30
N ALA A 317 9.11 -17.26 -4.29
CA ALA A 317 8.18 -16.14 -4.31
C ALA A 317 7.38 -16.02 -3.00
N LEU A 318 7.79 -16.75 -1.95
CA LEU A 318 7.21 -16.68 -0.61
C LEU A 318 8.18 -16.03 0.37
N GLN A 319 7.73 -14.96 1.02
CA GLN A 319 8.43 -14.40 2.18
C GLN A 319 8.46 -15.41 3.35
N PRO A 320 9.46 -15.36 4.25
CA PRO A 320 9.54 -16.30 5.38
C PRO A 320 8.28 -16.34 6.26
N LEU A 321 7.65 -15.18 6.52
CA LEU A 321 6.40 -15.13 7.29
C LEU A 321 5.21 -15.68 6.49
N CYS A 322 5.22 -15.52 5.16
CA CYS A 322 4.19 -16.04 4.27
C CYS A 322 4.28 -17.57 4.14
N LEU A 323 5.50 -18.10 4.00
CA LEU A 323 5.76 -19.54 4.06
C LEU A 323 5.26 -20.13 5.39
N LYS A 324 5.65 -19.53 6.52
CA LYS A 324 5.20 -19.97 7.85
C LYS A 324 3.67 -19.95 7.97
N HIS A 325 3.03 -18.90 7.44
CA HIS A 325 1.56 -18.82 7.40
C HIS A 325 0.96 -19.97 6.57
N CYS A 326 1.52 -20.27 5.39
CA CYS A 326 1.06 -21.40 4.56
C CYS A 326 1.19 -22.74 5.31
N GLU A 327 2.32 -22.99 5.96
CA GLU A 327 2.54 -24.19 6.79
C GLU A 327 1.52 -24.29 7.94
N GLU A 328 1.23 -23.18 8.61
CA GLU A 328 0.20 -23.11 9.65
C GLU A 328 -1.21 -23.42 9.09
N GLN A 329 -1.55 -22.90 7.90
CA GLN A 329 -2.84 -23.18 7.26
C GLN A 329 -2.98 -24.63 6.80
N ILE A 330 -1.93 -25.27 6.29
CA ILE A 330 -1.95 -26.70 5.93
C ILE A 330 -2.29 -27.55 7.15
N ASN A 331 -1.61 -27.30 8.28
CA ASN A 331 -1.88 -28.04 9.52
C ASN A 331 -3.33 -27.82 9.98
N LYS A 332 -3.82 -26.59 9.90
CA LYS A 332 -5.19 -26.24 10.28
C LYS A 332 -6.24 -26.94 9.41
N ALA A 333 -6.05 -26.91 8.09
CA ALA A 333 -6.94 -27.53 7.11
C ALA A 333 -6.99 -29.06 7.27
N LYS A 334 -5.83 -29.71 7.46
CA LYS A 334 -5.75 -31.16 7.72
C LYS A 334 -6.46 -31.57 9.02
N CYS A 335 -6.35 -30.78 10.09
CA CYS A 335 -7.12 -31.04 11.31
C CYS A 335 -8.64 -30.92 11.07
N ALA A 336 -9.06 -29.96 10.24
CA ALA A 336 -10.47 -29.76 9.93
C ALA A 336 -11.06 -30.88 9.05
N SER A 337 -10.25 -31.51 8.19
CA SER A 337 -10.73 -32.62 7.34
C SER A 337 -10.83 -33.96 8.07
N THR A 338 -10.07 -34.16 9.16
CA THR A 338 -10.13 -35.40 9.96
C THR A 338 -11.36 -35.53 10.87
N GLY A 339 -12.17 -34.47 11.03
CA GLY A 339 -13.50 -34.55 11.66
C GLY A 339 -13.55 -34.83 13.18
N ASP A 340 -12.43 -34.66 13.90
CA ASP A 340 -12.34 -34.84 15.37
C ASP A 340 -12.71 -33.58 16.17
#